data_AF-A0A562CPH7-F1
#
_entry.id   AF-A0A562CPH7-F1
#
_cell.length_a   1.000
_cell.length_b   1.000
_cell.length_c   1.000
_cell.angle_alpha   90.00
_cell.angle_beta   90.00
_cell.angle_gamma   90.00
#
_symmetry.space_group_name_H-M   'P 1'
#
loop_
_entity.id
_entity.type
_entity.pdbx_description
1 polymer ?
#
loop_
_entity_poly.entity_id
_entity_poly.type
_entity_poly.pdbx_seq_one_letter_code
_entity_poly.pdbx_strand_id
1 'polypeptide(L)'
;MSLESEIRAFRQRKQQEAIEARQNVAFFLMSGIDLSAALEMRGDERRSIQRRLERLIERERLKGARRHWSYDLNRHIALKQALDRLSGKERRADEIAPSRNPRRQNKRRRKAPLVS
;
A
#
# COMPACT_ATOMS: atom_id res chain seq x y z
N MET A 1 1.00 32.61 5.05
CA MET A 1 1.20 31.54 4.05
C MET A 1 1.69 32.20 2.76
N SER A 2 2.69 31.62 2.08
CA SER A 2 3.29 32.22 0.88
C SER A 2 2.70 31.59 -0.39
N LEU A 3 2.56 32.36 -1.47
CA LEU A 3 2.09 31.87 -2.77
C LEU A 3 2.89 30.65 -3.26
N GLU A 4 4.20 30.62 -3.00
CA GLU A 4 5.08 29.50 -3.35
C GLU A 4 4.72 28.21 -2.59
N SER A 5 4.30 28.34 -1.33
CA SER A 5 3.87 27.21 -0.50
C SER A 5 2.54 26.62 -1.00
N GLU A 6 1.62 27.47 -1.47
CA GLU A 6 0.35 27.04 -2.06
C GLU A 6 0.53 26.34 -3.42
N ILE A 7 1.37 26.88 -4.29
CA ILE A 7 1.69 26.27 -5.59
C ILE A 7 2.30 24.87 -5.39
N ARG A 8 3.22 24.72 -4.44
CA ARG A 8 3.83 23.43 -4.12
C ARG A 8 2.81 22.43 -3.59
N ALA A 9 1.96 22.85 -2.66
CA ALA A 9 0.92 22.00 -2.10
C ALA A 9 -0.10 21.55 -3.17
N PHE A 10 -0.49 22.45 -4.08
CA PHE A 10 -1.36 22.10 -5.21
C PHE A 10 -0.72 21.07 -6.14
N ARG A 11 0.54 21.26 -6.53
CA ARG A 11 1.27 20.31 -7.38
C ARG A 11 1.41 18.93 -6.73
N GLN A 12 1.70 18.88 -5.44
CA GLN A 12 1.77 17.63 -4.69
C GLN A 12 0.42 16.91 -4.67
N ARG A 13 -0.68 17.62 -4.39
CA ARG A 13 -2.04 17.05 -4.44
C ARG A 13 -2.36 16.47 -5.82
N LYS A 14 -2.06 17.21 -6.90
CA LYS A 14 -2.30 16.74 -8.27
C LYS A 14 -1.48 15.50 -8.64
N GLN A 15 -0.22 15.44 -8.19
CA GLN A 15 0.61 14.24 -8.39
C GLN A 15 0.06 13.05 -7.61
N GLN A 16 -0.39 13.26 -6.38
CA GLN A 16 -0.97 12.23 -5.54
C GLN A 16 -2.26 11.67 -6.15
N GLU A 17 -3.16 12.54 -6.63
CA GLU A 17 -4.39 12.14 -7.35
C GLU A 17 -4.07 11.27 -8.58
N ALA A 18 -3.06 11.65 -9.37
CA ALA A 18 -2.66 10.87 -10.55
C ALA A 18 -2.02 9.52 -10.20
N ILE A 19 -1.31 9.42 -9.07
CA ILE A 19 -0.76 8.16 -8.56
C ILE A 19 -1.90 7.25 -8.10
N GLU A 20 -2.84 7.77 -7.31
CA GLU A 20 -3.99 7.04 -6.81
C GLU A 20 -4.88 6.53 -7.94
N ALA A 21 -5.20 7.38 -8.93
CA ALA A 21 -5.97 6.98 -10.09
C ALA A 21 -5.32 5.81 -10.85
N ARG A 22 -3.99 5.87 -11.08
CA ARG A 22 -3.24 4.78 -11.72
C ARG A 22 -3.24 3.50 -10.90
N GLN A 23 -3.08 3.60 -9.59
CA GLN A 23 -3.13 2.44 -8.68
C GLN A 23 -4.51 1.79 -8.70
N ASN A 24 -5.58 2.57 -8.70
CA ASN A 24 -6.95 2.07 -8.74
C ASN A 24 -7.25 1.36 -10.07
N VAL A 25 -6.83 1.93 -11.21
CA VAL A 25 -6.98 1.30 -12.52
C VAL A 25 -6.16 0.00 -12.61
N ALA A 26 -4.90 0.02 -12.18
CA ALA A 26 -4.07 -1.19 -12.16
C ALA A 26 -4.69 -2.29 -11.27
N PHE A 27 -5.19 -1.90 -10.09
CA PHE A 27 -5.91 -2.80 -9.19
C PHE A 27 -7.16 -3.39 -9.83
N PHE A 28 -7.96 -2.57 -10.53
CA PHE A 28 -9.13 -3.02 -11.26
C PHE A 28 -8.77 -4.03 -12.34
N LEU A 29 -7.78 -3.73 -13.18
CA LEU A 29 -7.33 -4.63 -14.25
C LEU A 29 -6.81 -5.96 -13.70
N MET A 30 -6.13 -5.94 -12.55
CA MET A 30 -5.64 -7.15 -11.91
C MET A 30 -6.77 -7.94 -11.24
N SER A 31 -7.61 -7.30 -10.44
CA SER A 31 -8.56 -7.99 -9.54
C SER A 31 -10.00 -8.10 -10.05
N GLY A 32 -10.38 -7.27 -11.02
CA GLY A 32 -11.76 -7.09 -11.50
C GLY A 32 -12.66 -6.38 -10.49
N ILE A 33 -12.09 -5.60 -9.57
CA ILE A 33 -12.81 -4.87 -8.51
C ILE A 33 -12.49 -3.38 -8.64
N ASP A 34 -13.53 -2.55 -8.76
CA ASP A 34 -13.37 -1.10 -8.70
C ASP A 34 -13.26 -0.68 -7.23
N LEU A 35 -12.05 -0.29 -6.82
CA LEU A 35 -11.77 0.11 -5.45
C LEU A 35 -12.44 1.44 -5.08
N SER A 36 -12.54 2.37 -6.02
CA SER A 36 -13.19 3.67 -5.78
C SER A 36 -14.67 3.47 -5.51
N ALA A 37 -15.36 2.71 -6.37
CA ALA A 37 -16.77 2.36 -6.16
C ALA A 37 -16.97 1.56 -4.86
N ALA A 38 -16.08 0.62 -4.55
CA ALA A 38 -16.19 -0.19 -3.33
C ALA A 38 -16.01 0.64 -2.04
N LEU A 39 -15.21 1.71 -2.06
CA LEU A 39 -15.03 2.60 -0.91
C LEU A 39 -16.27 3.47 -0.64
N GLU A 40 -17.05 3.79 -1.68
CA GLU A 40 -18.31 4.52 -1.58
C GLU A 40 -19.47 3.64 -1.07
N MET A 41 -19.41 2.33 -1.34
CA MET A 41 -20.41 1.35 -0.88
C MET A 41 -20.48 1.27 0.65
N ARG A 42 -21.67 0.98 1.16
CA ARG A 42 -21.97 0.85 2.59
C ARG A 42 -22.72 -0.44 2.89
N GLY A 43 -22.74 -0.84 4.16
CA GLY A 43 -23.53 -1.99 4.62
C GLY A 43 -23.10 -3.31 3.99
N ASP A 44 -24.06 -4.06 3.46
CA ASP A 44 -23.85 -5.43 2.96
C ASP A 44 -23.05 -5.53 1.67
N GLU A 45 -23.16 -4.54 0.79
CA GLU A 45 -22.39 -4.50 -0.46
C GLU A 45 -20.89 -4.42 -0.16
N ARG A 46 -20.52 -3.53 0.76
CA ARG A 46 -19.12 -3.41 1.22
C ARG A 46 -18.61 -4.70 1.86
N ARG A 47 -19.43 -5.36 2.69
CA ARG A 47 -19.09 -6.66 3.29
C ARG A 47 -18.90 -7.74 2.23
N SER A 48 -19.73 -7.76 1.19
CA SER A 48 -19.60 -8.69 0.06
C SER A 48 -18.28 -8.51 -0.67
N ILE A 49 -17.88 -7.26 -0.94
CA ILE A 49 -16.59 -6.95 -1.57
C ILE A 49 -15.42 -7.34 -0.66
N GLN A 50 -15.47 -7.07 0.65
CA GLN A 50 -14.45 -7.52 1.60
C GLN A 50 -14.27 -9.05 1.56
N ARG A 51 -15.36 -9.84 1.63
CA ARG A 51 -15.30 -11.30 1.51
C ARG A 51 -14.76 -11.77 0.15
N ARG A 52 -15.01 -11.00 -0.93
CA ARG A 52 -14.46 -11.31 -2.25
C ARG A 52 -12.95 -11.08 -2.28
N LEU A 53 -12.46 -10.01 -1.66
CA LEU A 53 -11.03 -9.72 -1.51
C LEU A 53 -10.32 -10.78 -0.68
N GLU A 54 -10.88 -11.19 0.46
CA GLU A 54 -10.33 -12.27 1.30
C GLU A 54 -10.14 -13.56 0.49
N ARG A 55 -11.14 -13.96 -0.30
CA ARG A 55 -11.06 -15.13 -1.17
C ARG A 55 -10.04 -14.99 -2.30
N LEU A 56 -9.83 -13.78 -2.82
CA LEU A 56 -8.78 -13.53 -3.83
C LEU A 56 -7.38 -13.61 -3.21
N ILE A 57 -7.20 -13.03 -2.02
CA ILE A 57 -5.94 -13.09 -1.26
C ILE A 57 -5.59 -14.54 -0.95
N GLU A 58 -6.54 -15.33 -0.45
CA GLU A 58 -6.29 -16.72 -0.10
C GLU A 58 -5.96 -17.56 -1.34
N ARG A 59 -6.67 -17.36 -2.45
CA ARG A 59 -6.31 -18.01 -3.72
C ARG A 59 -4.89 -17.69 -4.15
N GLU A 60 -4.48 -16.44 -4.03
CA GLU A 60 -3.12 -16.02 -4.37
C GLU A 60 -2.08 -16.63 -3.41
N ARG A 61 -2.39 -16.71 -2.11
CA ARG A 61 -1.55 -17.36 -1.10
C ARG A 61 -1.37 -18.86 -1.39
N LEU A 62 -2.43 -19.55 -1.79
CA LEU A 62 -2.38 -20.96 -2.17
C LEU A 62 -1.53 -21.20 -3.42
N LYS A 63 -1.59 -20.31 -4.42
CA LYS A 63 -0.68 -20.37 -5.59
C LYS A 63 0.78 -20.22 -5.16
N GLY A 64 1.07 -19.26 -4.28
CA GLY A 64 2.41 -19.05 -3.74
C GLY A 64 2.93 -20.25 -2.95
N ALA A 65 2.09 -20.84 -2.09
CA ALA A 65 2.41 -22.04 -1.34
C ALA A 65 2.72 -23.25 -2.24
N ARG A 66 2.01 -23.36 -3.38
CA ARG A 66 2.23 -24.40 -4.39
C ARG A 66 3.34 -24.08 -5.39
N ARG A 67 4.05 -22.96 -5.24
CA ARG A 67 5.05 -22.44 -6.20
C ARG A 67 4.51 -22.40 -7.63
N HIS A 68 3.22 -22.07 -7.77
CA HIS A 68 2.57 -22.00 -9.06
C HIS A 68 3.10 -20.79 -9.84
N TRP A 69 3.36 -20.97 -11.13
CA TRP A 69 3.97 -19.95 -11.98
C TRP A 69 3.13 -18.67 -12.10
N SER A 70 1.80 -18.77 -11.97
CA SER A 70 0.89 -17.61 -11.98
C SER A 70 0.74 -16.94 -10.61
N TYR A 71 1.60 -17.25 -9.63
CA TYR A 71 1.66 -16.51 -8.37
C TYR A 71 2.23 -15.11 -8.62
N ASP A 72 1.49 -14.10 -8.20
CA ASP A 72 1.92 -12.71 -8.30
C ASP A 72 1.94 -12.05 -6.91
N LEU A 73 3.15 -11.70 -6.45
CA LEU A 73 3.37 -11.00 -5.18
C LEU A 73 2.76 -9.59 -5.19
N ASN A 74 2.86 -8.87 -6.31
CA ASN A 74 2.30 -7.52 -6.44
C ASN A 74 0.78 -7.57 -6.38
N ARG A 75 0.17 -8.58 -7.01
CA ARG A 75 -1.27 -8.85 -6.92
C ARG A 75 -1.69 -9.12 -5.48
N HIS A 76 -0.92 -9.92 -4.74
CA HIS A 76 -1.19 -10.17 -3.32
C HIS A 76 -1.12 -8.87 -2.48
N ILE A 77 -0.06 -8.07 -2.67
CA ILE A 77 0.12 -6.80 -1.97
C ILE A 77 -1.04 -5.85 -2.27
N ALA A 78 -1.43 -5.72 -3.53
CA ALA A 78 -2.52 -4.83 -3.96
C ALA A 78 -3.87 -5.27 -3.37
N LEU A 79 -4.19 -6.58 -3.40
CA LEU A 79 -5.40 -7.13 -2.79
C LEU A 79 -5.45 -6.90 -1.27
N LYS A 80 -4.31 -7.06 -0.59
CA LYS A 80 -4.22 -6.80 0.85
C LYS A 80 -4.40 -5.32 1.16
N GLN A 81 -3.73 -4.42 0.44
CA GLN A 81 -3.88 -2.97 0.62
C GLN A 81 -5.33 -2.51 0.39
N ALA A 82 -5.99 -3.05 -0.64
CA ALA A 82 -7.41 -2.76 -0.88
C ALA A 82 -8.31 -3.24 0.27
N LEU A 83 -8.07 -4.45 0.81
CA LEU A 83 -8.81 -4.96 1.96
C LEU A 83 -8.57 -4.11 3.22
N ASP A 84 -7.33 -3.68 3.47
CA ASP A 84 -6.96 -2.84 4.61
C ASP A 84 -7.66 -1.47 4.51
N ARG A 85 -7.69 -0.85 3.32
CA ARG A 85 -8.46 0.36 3.01
C ARG A 85 -9.95 0.19 3.28
N LEU A 86 -10.54 -0.87 2.73
CA LEU A 86 -11.96 -1.19 2.90
C LEU A 86 -12.33 -1.55 4.34
N SER A 87 -11.38 -2.02 5.13
CA SER A 87 -11.60 -2.36 6.54
C SER A 87 -11.34 -1.18 7.48
N GLY A 88 -10.84 -0.05 6.98
CA GLY A 88 -10.37 1.06 7.81
C GLY A 88 -9.15 0.69 8.68
N LYS A 89 -8.46 -0.41 8.34
CA LYS A 89 -7.24 -0.89 9.02
C LYS A 89 -5.96 -0.29 8.46
N GLU A 90 -6.07 0.53 7.41
CA GLU A 90 -4.95 1.31 6.92
C GLU A 90 -4.47 2.20 8.08
N ARG A 91 -3.37 1.78 8.71
CA ARG A 91 -2.67 2.61 9.69
C ARG A 91 -2.44 3.93 8.98
N ARG A 92 -3.00 5.03 9.50
CA ARG A 92 -2.75 6.36 8.94
C ARG A 92 -1.25 6.46 8.72
N ALA A 93 -0.81 6.72 7.48
CA ALA A 93 0.60 6.80 7.14
C ALA A 93 1.36 7.79 8.04
N ASP A 94 0.63 8.70 8.69
CA ASP A 94 1.08 9.63 9.73
C ASP A 94 1.64 8.95 11.01
N GLU A 95 1.25 7.71 11.33
CA GLU A 95 1.72 6.98 12.52
C GLU A 95 3.02 6.18 12.29
N ILE A 96 3.49 6.06 11.05
CA ILE A 96 4.79 5.45 10.77
C ILE A 96 5.87 6.51 11.00
N ALA A 97 6.05 6.89 12.27
CA ALA A 97 7.30 7.47 12.71
C ALA A 97 8.44 6.54 12.25
N PRO A 98 9.54 7.05 11.68
CA PRO A 98 10.67 6.19 11.36
C PRO A 98 11.15 5.58 12.67
N SER A 99 10.89 4.29 12.86
CA SER A 99 11.50 3.51 13.92
C SER A 99 13.01 3.57 13.68
N ARG A 100 13.67 4.55 14.32
CA ARG A 100 15.12 4.65 14.44
C ARG A 100 15.57 3.34 15.06
N ASN A 101 15.93 2.38 14.22
CA ASN A 101 16.51 1.13 14.68
C ASN A 101 17.88 1.47 15.28
N PRO A 102 18.05 1.47 16.62
CA PRO A 102 19.28 1.93 17.25
C PRO A 102 20.47 1.02 16.89
N ARG A 103 20.20 -0.20 16.40
CA ARG A 103 21.21 -1.17 16.00
C ARG A 103 21.92 -0.84 14.67
N ARG A 104 21.38 0.05 13.84
CA ARG A 104 22.01 0.40 12.54
C ARG A 104 23.08 1.50 12.66
N GLN A 105 23.08 2.30 13.73
CA GLN A 105 24.10 3.34 13.95
C GLN A 105 25.43 2.77 14.48
N ASN A 106 25.40 1.72 15.30
CA ASN A 106 26.64 1.18 15.90
C ASN A 106 27.56 0.44 14.92
N LYS A 107 27.09 0.05 13.74
CA LYS A 107 27.96 -0.58 12.72
C LYS A 107 28.80 0.42 11.92
N ARG A 108 28.43 1.71 11.91
CA ARG A 108 29.18 2.76 11.19
C ARG A 108 30.32 3.36 12.01
N ARG A 109 30.29 3.27 13.35
CA ARG A 109 31.35 3.80 14.23
C ARG A 109 32.55 2.87 14.42
N ARG A 110 32.45 1.58 14.07
CA ARG A 110 33.51 0.58 14.28
C ARG A 110 34.49 0.42 13.11
N LYS A 111 34.44 1.27 12.09
CA LYS A 111 35.37 1.27 10.95
C LYS A 111 36.14 2.59 10.83
N ALA A 112 36.70 3.08 11.92
CA ALA A 112 37.81 4.04 11.84
C ALA A 112 39.11 3.23 12.00
N PRO A 113 40.03 3.25 11.03
CA PRO A 113 41.33 2.61 11.21
C PRO A 113 42.15 3.41 12.23
N LEU A 114 42.77 2.68 13.18
CA LEU A 114 43.87 3.19 14.00
C LEU A 114 45.05 3.47 13.07
N VAL A 115 45.43 4.74 12.95
CA VAL A 115 46.68 5.16 12.32
C VAL A 115 47.76 5.06 13.39
N SER A 116 48.74 4.18 13.18
CA SER A 116 50.02 4.17 13.89
C SER A 116 51.00 5.15 13.25
#